data_AF-A0A1X9MI21-F1
#
_entry.id   AF-A0A1X9MI21-F1
#
_cell.length_a   1.000
_cell.length_b   1.000
_cell.length_c   1.000
_cell.angle_alpha   90.00
_cell.angle_beta   90.00
_cell.angle_gamma   90.00
#
_symmetry.space_group_name_H-M   'P 1'
#
loop_
_entity.id
_entity.type
_entity.pdbx_description
1 polymer ?
#
loop_
_entity_poly.entity_id
_entity_poly.type
_entity_poly.pdbx_seq_one_letter_code
_entity_poly.pdbx_strand_id
1 'polypeptide(L)' 'MFAVLNRGGRLIVVDFDKNENIQHPTVHNSFSHEELKETLAEVGFSSTEMRTFYHGKQIFMKQDASMFLASSVK' A
#
# COMPACT_ATOMS: atom_id res chain seq x y z
N MET A 1 5.27 12.61 3.25
CA MET A 1 3.99 12.54 4.00
C MET A 1 4.19 12.55 5.51
N PHE A 2 5.17 11.84 6.08
CA PHE A 2 5.37 11.82 7.54
C PHE A 2 5.52 13.21 8.20
N ALA A 3 6.30 14.11 7.59
CA ALA A 3 6.55 15.44 8.16
C ALA A 3 5.30 16.32 8.31
N VAL A 4 4.25 16.12 7.49
CA VAL A 4 3.03 16.94 7.54
C VAL A 4 2.02 16.46 8.58
N LEU A 5 2.19 15.25 9.13
CA LEU A 5 1.32 14.70 10.16
C LEU A 5 1.72 15.25 11.54
N ASN A 6 0.71 15.62 12.34
CA ASN A 6 0.90 15.87 13.76
C ASN A 6 1.24 14.56 14.49
N ARG A 7 1.78 14.66 15.71
CA ARG A 7 1.98 13.50 16.59
C ARG A 7 0.63 12.82 16.85
N GLY A 8 0.56 11.49 16.72
CA GLY A 8 -0.68 10.71 16.76
C GLY A 8 -1.52 10.78 15.48
N GLY A 9 -1.06 11.52 14.46
CA GLY A 9 -1.70 11.58 13.15
C GLY A 9 -1.64 10.24 12.42
N ARG A 10 -2.60 10.01 11.53
CA ARG A 10 -2.75 8.74 10.80
C ARG A 10 -2.50 8.93 9.30
N LEU A 11 -1.70 8.03 8.72
CA LEU A 11 -1.60 7.84 7.28
C LEU A 11 -2.48 6.65 6.90
N ILE A 12 -3.37 6.83 5.91
CA ILE A 12 -4.16 5.74 5.34
C ILE A 12 -3.80 5.64 3.86
N VAL A 13 -3.43 4.43 3.41
CA VAL A 13 -3.13 4.13 2.01
C VAL A 13 -4.10 3.07 1.52
N VAL A 14 -4.69 3.31 0.35
CA VAL A 14 -5.52 2.34 -0.37
C VAL A 14 -4.92 2.20 -1.76
N ASP A 15 -4.43 1.00 -2.06
CA ASP A 15 -3.80 0.69 -3.35
C ASP A 15 -3.97 -0.81 -3.67
N PHE A 16 -3.45 -1.25 -4.81
CA PHE A 16 -3.44 -2.67 -5.19
C PHE A 16 -2.35 -3.45 -4.45
N ASP A 17 -2.59 -4.73 -4.17
CA ASP A 17 -1.51 -5.65 -3.84
C ASP A 17 -0.55 -5.80 -5.03
N LYS A 18 0.73 -6.05 -4.75
CA LYS A 18 1.72 -6.27 -5.80
C LYS A 18 1.25 -7.31 -6.81
N ASN A 19 1.32 -6.97 -8.10
CA ASN A 19 0.91 -7.87 -9.17
C ASN A 19 2.00 -7.99 -10.24
N GLU A 20 2.73 -9.12 -10.21
CA GLU A 20 3.85 -9.37 -11.12
C GLU A 20 3.45 -9.48 -12.61
N ASN A 21 2.15 -9.64 -12.90
CA ASN A 21 1.62 -9.62 -14.27
C ASN A 21 1.50 -8.20 -14.84
N ILE A 22 1.70 -7.17 -14.01
CA ILE A 22 1.69 -5.77 -14.42
C ILE A 22 3.10 -5.38 -14.79
N GLN A 23 3.38 -5.33 -16.09
CA GLN A 23 4.64 -4.84 -16.63
C GLN A 23 4.32 -3.79 -17.68
N HIS A 24 4.44 -2.52 -17.31
CA HIS A 24 4.23 -1.41 -18.21
C HIS A 24 5.19 -0.27 -17.88
N PRO A 25 5.79 0.41 -18.88
CA PRO A 25 6.80 1.45 -18.64
C PRO A 25 6.34 2.62 -17.75
N THR A 26 5.03 2.83 -17.65
CA THR A 26 4.42 3.96 -16.93
C THR A 26 3.54 3.55 -15.76
N VAL A 27 3.40 2.25 -15.48
CA VAL A 27 2.54 1.74 -14.40
C VAL A 27 3.37 0.90 -13.45
N HIS A 28 3.48 1.36 -12.21
CA HIS A 28 4.08 0.60 -11.12
C HIS A 28 3.20 -0.61 -10.79
N ASN A 29 3.80 -1.77 -10.51
CA ASN A 29 3.08 -3.00 -10.18
C ASN A 29 2.61 -3.08 -8.71
N SER A 30 2.58 -1.93 -8.03
CA SER A 30 2.22 -1.74 -6.62
C SER A 30 3.17 -2.41 -5.62
N PHE A 31 2.79 -2.43 -4.35
CA PHE A 31 3.65 -2.79 -3.22
C PHE A 31 3.30 -4.16 -2.62
N SER A 32 4.32 -4.86 -2.15
CA SER A 32 4.09 -5.98 -1.23
C SER A 32 3.78 -5.45 0.17
N HIS A 33 3.03 -6.24 0.95
CA HIS A 33 2.71 -5.87 2.34
C HIS A 33 3.96 -5.71 3.21
N GLU A 34 4.97 -6.54 2.99
CA GLU A 34 6.22 -6.53 3.76
C GLU A 34 7.04 -5.28 3.46
N GLU A 35 7.34 -5.04 2.19
CA GLU A 35 8.11 -3.88 1.73
C GLU A 35 7.49 -2.55 2.17
N LEU A 36 6.16 -2.41 2.06
CA LEU A 36 5.50 -1.17 2.49
C LEU A 36 5.55 -1.01 4.01
N LYS A 37 5.38 -2.09 4.79
CA LYS A 37 5.48 -2.04 6.26
C LYS A 37 6.88 -1.66 6.71
N GLU A 38 7.91 -2.24 6.11
CA GLU A 38 9.31 -1.92 6.39
C GLU A 38 9.59 -0.45 6.07
N THR A 39 9.23 0.01 4.88
CA THR A 39 9.39 1.42 4.47
C THR A 39 8.70 2.37 5.45
N LEU A 40 7.47 2.07 5.89
CA LEU A 40 6.73 2.90 6.84
C LEU A 40 7.39 2.91 8.24
N ALA A 41 7.92 1.77 8.68
CA ALA A 41 8.66 1.68 9.93
C ALA A 41 9.96 2.50 9.88
N GLU A 42 10.73 2.40 8.79
CA GLU A 42 11.98 3.14 8.58
C GLU A 42 11.76 4.67 8.55
N VAL A 43 10.64 5.12 7.99
CA VAL A 43 10.25 6.53 7.99
C VAL A 43 9.90 7.05 9.39
N GLY A 44 9.56 6.16 10.34
CA GLY A 44 9.29 6.50 11.74
C GLY A 44 7.84 6.39 12.18
N PHE A 45 6.96 5.72 11.41
CA PHE A 45 5.62 5.40 11.90
C PHE A 45 5.70 4.36 13.02
N SER A 46 4.98 4.59 14.13
CA SER A 46 5.04 3.74 15.33
C SER A 46 4.32 2.40 15.17
N SER A 47 3.33 2.35 14.29
CA SER A 47 2.57 1.13 13.98
C SER A 47 1.97 1.22 12.59
N THR A 48 1.82 0.06 11.94
CA THR A 48 1.17 -0.09 10.64
C THR A 48 0.31 -1.34 10.64
N GLU A 49 -1.00 -1.16 10.52
CA GLU A 49 -1.94 -2.24 10.21
C GLU A 49 -2.16 -2.30 8.72
N MET A 50 -2.20 -3.50 8.14
CA MET A 50 -2.40 -3.68 6.70
C MET A 50 -3.18 -4.94 6.43
N ARG A 51 -4.18 -4.85 5.56
CA ARG A 51 -5.00 -5.99 5.13
C ARG A 51 -5.48 -5.81 3.70
N THR A 52 -5.54 -6.90 2.96
CA THR A 52 -6.32 -7.00 1.73
C THR A 52 -7.80 -6.97 2.11
N PHE A 53 -8.58 -6.07 1.48
CA PHE A 53 -10.01 -5.93 1.78
C PHE A 53 -10.90 -6.26 0.57
N TYR A 54 -10.31 -6.42 -0.61
CA TYR A 54 -11.05 -6.71 -1.84
C TYR A 54 -10.21 -7.55 -2.81
N HIS A 55 -10.89 -8.47 -3.50
CA HIS A 55 -10.35 -9.25 -4.62
C HIS A 55 -11.30 -9.04 -5.81
N GLY A 56 -10.76 -8.63 -6.96
CA GLY A 56 -11.56 -8.36 -8.15
C GLY A 56 -10.92 -8.88 -9.43
N LYS A 57 -11.78 -9.11 -10.43
CA LYS A 57 -11.37 -9.60 -11.73
C LYS A 57 -11.13 -8.46 -12.70
N GLN A 58 -10.01 -8.50 -13.41
CA GLN A 58 -9.64 -7.52 -14.44
C GLN A 58 -9.62 -6.04 -13.98
N ILE A 59 -9.40 -5.80 -12.69
CA ILE A 59 -9.48 -4.45 -12.09
C ILE A 59 -8.18 -3.65 -12.19
N PHE A 60 -7.05 -4.29 -12.51
CA PHE A 60 -5.76 -3.61 -12.65
C PHE A 60 -5.13 -3.97 -14.00
N MET A 61 -5.18 -3.04 -14.96
CA MET A 61 -4.70 -3.26 -16.36
C MET A 61 -5.27 -4.53 -17.02
N LYS A 62 -6.56 -4.81 -16.79
CA LYS A 62 -7.27 -6.04 -17.25
C LYS A 62 -6.74 -7.34 -16.66
N GLN A 63 -5.91 -7.29 -15.61
CA GLN A 63 -5.51 -8.44 -14.80
C GLN A 63 -6.34 -8.49 -13.53
N ASP A 64 -6.56 -9.72 -13.05
CA ASP A 64 -7.13 -9.94 -11.72
C ASP A 64 -6.17 -9.38 -10.67
N ALA A 65 -6.72 -8.70 -9.67
CA ALA A 65 -5.93 -8.03 -8.64
C ALA A 65 -6.71 -7.92 -7.33
N SER A 66 -5.96 -7.60 -6.28
CA SER A 66 -6.48 -7.40 -4.94
C SER A 66 -6.16 -5.99 -4.49
N MET A 67 -6.96 -5.41 -3.59
CA MET A 67 -6.71 -4.10 -3.00
C MET A 67 -6.48 -4.21 -1.50
N PHE A 68 -5.53 -3.45 -1.00
CA PHE A 68 -5.21 -3.36 0.42
C PHE A 68 -5.59 -2.01 1.02
N LEU A 69 -5.77 -2.04 2.34
CA LEU A 69 -5.84 -0.86 3.20
C LEU A 69 -4.67 -0.94 4.18
N ALA A 70 -3.77 0.05 4.15
CA ALA A 70 -2.75 0.25 5.15
C ALA A 70 -3.11 1.47 6.02
N SER A 71 -2.89 1.36 7.31
CA SER A 71 -3.17 2.41 8.29
C SER A 71 -2.00 2.50 9.27
N SER A 72 -1.29 3.63 9.24
CA SER A 72 -0.11 3.87 10.07
C SER A 72 -0.27 5.08 10.98
N VAL A 73 0.33 5.03 12.17
CA VAL A 73 0.28 6.11 13.17
C VAL A 73 1.67 6.72 13.35
N LYS A 74 1.75 8.06 13.38
CA LYS A 74 2.97 8.82 13.66
C LYS A 74 3.19 9.04 15.16
#